data_AF-A0A7Y5SBZ6-F1
#
_entry.id   AF-A0A7Y5SBZ6-F1
#
_cell.length_a   1.000
_cell.length_b   1.000
_cell.length_c   1.000
_cell.angle_alpha   90.00
_cell.angle_beta   90.00
_cell.angle_gamma   90.00
#
_symmetry.space_group_name_H-M   'P 1'
#
loop_
_entity.id
_entity.type
_entity.pdbx_description
1 polymer ?
#
loop_
_entity_poly.entity_id
_entity_poly.type
_entity_poly.pdbx_seq_one_letter_code
_entity_poly.pdbx_strand_id
1 'polypeptide(L)'
;MTGNSGKKLEGALFDECAGWIWEQLQEEGVYIAGEVVDLILATERELGVHSREPGEIARVLEEEFRMRGIAANPFAIDAPLIQRVLEWEDDFLGFAGMKRAES
;
A
#
# COMPACT_ATOMS: atom_id res chain seq x y z
N MET A 1 -10.30 -5.40 31.35
CA MET A 1 -9.49 -5.73 30.16
C MET A 1 -10.22 -5.13 28.97
N THR A 2 -9.87 -3.89 28.63
CA THR A 2 -10.48 -3.14 27.54
C THR A 2 -10.11 -3.80 26.22
N GLY A 3 -11.12 -4.20 25.44
CA GLY A 3 -10.91 -4.72 24.09
C GLY A 3 -10.19 -3.67 23.26
N ASN A 4 -9.01 -4.02 22.77
CA ASN A 4 -8.33 -3.24 21.76
C ASN A 4 -9.12 -3.43 20.47
N SER A 5 -10.09 -2.54 20.20
CA SER A 5 -10.75 -2.46 18.90
C SER A 5 -9.70 -1.95 17.91
N GLY A 6 -8.83 -2.86 17.46
CA GLY A 6 -7.83 -2.56 16.44
C GLY A 6 -8.53 -1.91 15.27
N LYS A 7 -8.21 -0.65 15.00
CA LYS A 7 -8.71 0.03 13.81
C LYS A 7 -8.14 -0.71 12.61
N LYS A 8 -8.99 -1.06 11.66
CA LYS A 8 -8.58 -1.70 10.41
C LYS A 8 -8.54 -0.69 9.28
N LEU A 9 -7.62 -0.88 8.33
CA LEU A 9 -7.61 -0.09 7.11
C LEU A 9 -8.68 -0.65 6.15
N GLU A 10 -9.90 -0.16 6.31
CA GLU A 10 -11.07 -0.61 5.54
C GLU A 10 -12.02 0.55 5.19
N GLY A 11 -12.83 0.36 4.14
CA GLY A 11 -13.84 1.32 3.70
C GLY A 11 -13.25 2.71 3.47
N ALA A 12 -13.90 3.74 4.02
CA ALA A 12 -13.51 5.14 3.80
C ALA A 12 -12.07 5.45 4.26
N LEU A 13 -11.54 4.76 5.28
CA LEU A 13 -10.17 4.98 5.74
C LEU A 13 -9.15 4.42 4.74
N PHE A 14 -9.48 3.32 4.07
CA PHE A 14 -8.67 2.77 2.99
C PHE A 14 -8.61 3.76 1.81
N ASP A 15 -9.77 4.28 1.39
CA ASP A 15 -9.87 5.25 0.29
C ASP A 15 -9.09 6.54 0.63
N GLU A 16 -9.20 7.03 1.86
CA GLU A 16 -8.45 8.19 2.36
C GLU A 16 -6.94 7.94 2.35
N CYS A 17 -6.50 6.77 2.82
CA CYS A 17 -5.10 6.37 2.83
C CYS A 17 -4.52 6.32 1.41
N ALA A 18 -5.21 5.65 0.49
CA ALA A 18 -4.75 5.52 -0.88
C ALA A 18 -4.70 6.88 -1.61
N GLY A 19 -5.71 7.72 -1.42
CA GLY A 19 -5.72 9.08 -1.96
C GLY A 19 -4.57 9.94 -1.41
N TRP A 20 -4.32 9.86 -0.10
CA TRP A 20 -3.23 10.61 0.53
C TRP A 20 -1.85 10.14 0.04
N ILE A 21 -1.61 8.82 -0.04
CA ILE A 21 -0.35 8.27 -0.58
C ILE A 21 -0.14 8.72 -2.01
N TRP A 22 -1.20 8.69 -2.83
CA TRP A 22 -1.13 9.17 -4.21
C TRP A 22 -0.68 10.62 -4.27
N GLU A 23 -1.24 11.52 -3.45
CA GLU A 23 -0.81 12.92 -3.37
C GLU A 23 0.68 13.05 -2.99
N GLN A 24 1.15 12.29 -2.00
CA GLN A 24 2.57 12.33 -1.60
C GLN A 24 3.50 11.90 -2.74
N LEU A 25 3.14 10.85 -3.48
CA LEU A 25 3.94 10.40 -4.64
C LEU A 25 4.04 11.46 -5.74
N GLN A 26 2.97 12.21 -5.99
CA GLN A 26 2.99 13.31 -6.97
C GLN A 26 3.95 14.43 -6.53
N GLU A 27 3.97 14.78 -5.25
CA GLU A 27 4.90 15.77 -4.69
C GLU A 27 6.38 15.34 -4.83
N GLU A 28 6.64 14.03 -4.83
CA GLU A 28 7.97 13.45 -5.06
C GLU A 28 8.33 13.29 -6.54
N GLY A 29 7.42 13.66 -7.46
CA GLY A 29 7.61 13.51 -8.89
C GLY A 29 7.39 12.09 -9.42
N VAL A 30 6.71 11.23 -8.66
CA VAL A 30 6.29 9.90 -9.06
C VAL A 30 4.86 9.95 -9.59
N TYR A 31 4.71 9.87 -10.92
CA TYR A 31 3.42 10.02 -11.60
C TYR A 31 2.82 8.65 -11.95
N ILE A 32 1.89 8.17 -11.10
CA ILE A 32 1.10 6.95 -11.33
C ILE A 32 -0.40 7.24 -11.23
N ALA A 33 -1.22 6.35 -11.77
CA ALA A 33 -2.67 6.39 -11.58
C ALA A 33 -3.03 6.05 -10.11
N GLY A 34 -4.05 6.70 -9.56
CA GLY A 34 -4.49 6.42 -8.17
C GLY A 34 -4.90 4.96 -7.98
N GLU A 35 -5.50 4.36 -9.01
CA GLU A 35 -5.91 2.96 -9.01
C GLU A 35 -4.72 1.98 -8.87
N VAL A 36 -3.48 2.42 -9.16
CA VAL A 36 -2.28 1.61 -8.91
C VAL A 36 -1.97 1.55 -7.42
N VAL A 37 -2.19 2.64 -6.68
CA VAL A 37 -2.03 2.67 -5.21
C VAL A 37 -3.08 1.75 -4.58
N ASP A 38 -4.35 1.89 -4.98
CA ASP A 38 -5.45 1.04 -4.51
C ASP A 38 -5.13 -0.45 -4.74
N LEU A 39 -4.65 -0.78 -5.94
CA LEU A 39 -4.30 -2.14 -6.32
C LEU A 39 -3.18 -2.71 -5.46
N ILE A 40 -2.15 -1.92 -5.15
CA ILE A 40 -1.04 -2.33 -4.28
C ILE A 40 -1.57 -2.66 -2.87
N LEU A 41 -2.29 -1.73 -2.25
CA LEU A 41 -2.80 -1.88 -0.89
C LEU A 41 -3.82 -3.01 -0.77
N ALA A 42 -4.68 -3.19 -1.78
CA ALA A 42 -5.67 -4.25 -1.82
C ALA A 42 -5.01 -5.63 -2.00
N THR A 43 -4.03 -5.74 -2.90
CA THR A 43 -3.35 -7.01 -3.17
C THR A 43 -2.51 -7.45 -1.96
N GLU A 44 -1.88 -6.52 -1.26
CA GLU A 44 -1.19 -6.81 0.00
C GLU A 44 -2.10 -7.50 1.04
N ARG A 45 -3.31 -6.95 1.22
CA ARG A 45 -4.32 -7.48 2.14
C ARG A 45 -4.90 -8.79 1.64
N GLU A 46 -5.15 -8.92 0.34
CA GLU A 46 -5.58 -10.16 -0.30
C GLU A 46 -4.60 -11.30 -0.03
N LEU A 47 -3.29 -11.03 -0.15
CA LEU A 47 -2.23 -12.03 0.10
C LEU A 47 -1.92 -12.23 1.59
N GLY A 48 -2.44 -11.38 2.48
CA GLY A 48 -2.21 -11.46 3.92
C GLY A 48 -0.75 -11.23 4.34
N VAL A 49 -0.02 -10.40 3.58
CA VAL A 49 1.43 -10.17 3.79
C VAL A 49 1.78 -8.86 4.50
N HIS A 50 0.77 -8.04 4.85
CA HIS A 50 0.88 -6.72 5.51
C HIS A 50 1.59 -6.71 6.89
N SER A 51 1.95 -7.89 7.43
CA SER A 51 2.73 -8.04 8.66
C SER A 51 4.24 -8.22 8.44
N ARG A 52 4.69 -8.27 7.17
CA ARG A 52 6.11 -8.41 6.80
C ARG A 52 6.76 -7.03 6.63
N GLU A 53 8.07 -7.02 6.42
CA GLU A 53 8.81 -5.80 6.12
C GLU A 53 8.46 -5.25 4.72
N PRO A 54 8.35 -3.92 4.52
CA PRO A 54 7.92 -3.32 3.24
C PRO A 54 8.70 -3.83 2.02
N GLY A 55 10.02 -3.99 2.15
CA GLY A 55 10.85 -4.50 1.05
C GLY A 55 10.58 -5.97 0.69
N GLU A 56 10.13 -6.79 1.65
CA GLU A 56 9.70 -8.16 1.36
C GLU A 56 8.33 -8.20 0.70
N ILE A 57 7.39 -7.37 1.18
CA ILE A 57 6.05 -7.22 0.60
C ILE A 57 6.16 -6.77 -0.85
N ALA A 58 6.98 -5.76 -1.12
CA ALA A 58 7.18 -5.23 -2.45
C ALA A 58 7.62 -6.28 -3.48
N ARG A 59 8.55 -7.17 -3.10
CA ARG A 59 8.99 -8.27 -3.96
C ARG A 59 7.89 -9.31 -4.20
N VAL A 60 7.09 -9.61 -3.17
CA VAL A 60 5.95 -10.53 -3.30
C VAL A 60 4.91 -9.97 -4.25
N LEU A 61 4.57 -8.69 -4.11
CA LEU A 61 3.58 -8.01 -4.94
C LEU A 61 4.05 -7.82 -6.38
N GLU A 62 5.31 -7.45 -6.61
CA GLU A 62 5.89 -7.36 -7.95
C GLU A 62 5.78 -8.71 -8.69
N GLU A 63 6.14 -9.80 -8.01
CA GLU A 63 6.05 -11.15 -8.56
C GLU A 63 4.58 -11.56 -8.81
N GLU A 64 3.67 -11.22 -7.90
CA GLU A 64 2.23 -11.47 -8.07
C GLU A 64 1.68 -10.72 -9.29
N PHE A 65 1.98 -9.43 -9.44
CA PHE A 65 1.55 -8.63 -10.59
C PHE A 65 2.13 -9.17 -11.90
N ARG A 66 3.39 -9.60 -11.89
CA ARG A 66 4.02 -10.27 -13.03
C ARG A 66 3.28 -11.56 -13.40
N MET A 67 2.94 -12.40 -12.42
CA MET A 67 2.19 -13.64 -12.65
C MET A 67 0.76 -13.39 -13.14
N ARG A 68 0.10 -12.34 -12.64
CA ARG A 68 -1.24 -11.91 -13.08
C ARG A 68 -1.24 -11.18 -14.43
N GLY A 69 -0.08 -10.85 -15.00
CA GLY A 69 0.03 -10.07 -16.24
C GLY A 69 -0.40 -8.61 -16.08
N ILE A 70 -0.36 -8.09 -14.85
CA ILE A 70 -0.69 -6.71 -14.53
C ILE A 70 0.53 -5.84 -14.83
N ALA A 71 0.33 -4.77 -15.57
CA ALA A 71 1.34 -3.77 -15.86
C ALA A 71 0.72 -2.37 -15.86
N ALA A 72 1.47 -1.38 -15.37
CA ALA A 72 1.13 0.02 -15.52
C ALA A 72 1.81 0.60 -16.78
N ASN A 73 1.28 1.72 -17.27
CA ASN A 73 1.77 2.44 -18.44
C ASN A 73 1.94 3.92 -18.05
N PRO A 74 3.10 4.56 -18.30
CA PRO A 74 4.27 4.07 -19.04
C PRO A 74 5.31 3.32 -18.19
N PHE A 75 5.18 3.29 -16.87
CA PHE A 75 6.16 2.68 -15.97
C PHE A 75 5.63 1.37 -15.38
N ALA A 76 6.53 0.42 -15.15
CA ALA A 76 6.20 -0.87 -14.53
C ALA A 76 5.81 -0.68 -13.05
N ILE A 77 5.00 -1.61 -12.52
CA ILE A 77 4.73 -1.71 -11.08
C ILE A 77 5.83 -2.58 -10.47
N ASP A 78 7.00 -1.98 -10.25
CA ASP A 78 8.19 -2.66 -9.75
C ASP A 78 8.32 -2.58 -8.22
N ALA A 79 9.19 -3.42 -7.65
CA ALA A 79 9.38 -3.46 -6.20
C ALA A 79 9.78 -2.10 -5.58
N PRO A 80 10.64 -1.26 -6.18
CA PRO A 80 10.92 0.09 -5.67
C PRO A 80 9.68 0.98 -5.57
N LEU A 81 8.83 1.00 -6.59
CA LEU A 81 7.57 1.77 -6.55
C LEU A 81 6.65 1.25 -5.45
N ILE A 82 6.46 -0.07 -5.39
CA ILE A 82 5.59 -0.70 -4.39
C ILE A 82 6.10 -0.40 -2.98
N GLN A 83 7.42 -0.52 -2.75
CA GLN A 83 8.00 -0.20 -1.45
C GLN A 83 7.74 1.26 -1.06
N ARG A 84 7.85 2.20 -2.02
CA ARG A 84 7.57 3.61 -1.74
C ARG A 84 6.11 3.86 -1.34
N VAL A 85 5.17 3.18 -2.00
CA VAL A 85 3.74 3.21 -1.61
C VAL A 85 3.56 2.73 -0.17
N LEU A 86 4.20 1.62 0.18
CA LEU A 86 4.12 1.06 1.53
C LEU A 86 4.76 2.00 2.56
N GLU A 87 5.92 2.59 2.30
CA GLU A 87 6.53 3.55 3.23
C GLU A 87 5.59 4.72 3.55
N TRP A 88 4.88 5.24 2.55
CA TRP A 88 3.86 6.27 2.77
C TRP A 88 2.63 5.75 3.53
N GLU A 89 2.20 4.51 3.30
CA GLU A 89 1.17 3.87 4.12
C GLU A 89 1.57 3.81 5.60
N ASP A 90 2.82 3.44 5.92
CA ASP A 90 3.30 3.41 7.31
C ASP A 90 3.23 4.80 7.96
N ASP A 91 3.55 5.86 7.22
CA ASP A 91 3.44 7.25 7.70
C ASP A 91 1.98 7.64 7.94
N PHE A 92 1.08 7.34 7.01
CA PHE A 92 -0.36 7.59 7.16
C PHE A 92 -0.93 6.88 8.38
N LEU A 93 -0.64 5.58 8.51
CA LEU A 93 -1.08 4.78 9.64
C LEU A 93 -0.46 5.30 10.95
N GLY A 94 0.78 5.76 10.92
CA GLY A 94 1.43 6.45 12.02
C GLY A 94 0.65 7.67 12.51
N PHE A 95 0.17 8.52 11.61
CA PHE A 95 -0.70 9.64 11.96
C PHE A 95 -2.06 9.19 12.52
N ALA A 96 -2.59 8.07 12.04
CA ALA A 96 -3.84 7.48 12.52
C ALA A 96 -3.70 6.70 13.86
N GLY A 97 -2.47 6.52 14.36
CA GLY A 97 -2.14 5.73 15.55
C GLY A 97 -2.31 4.22 15.32
N MET A 98 -2.10 3.76 14.09
CA MET A 98 -2.26 2.39 13.63
C MET A 98 -0.91 1.81 13.20
N LYS A 99 -0.78 0.49 13.24
CA LYS A 99 0.33 -0.22 12.60
C LYS A 99 -0.20 -1.03 11.44
N ARG A 100 0.54 -1.10 10.33
CA ARG A 100 0.16 -1.91 9.18
C ARG A 100 -0.14 -3.36 9.55
N ALA A 101 0.72 -3.97 10.37
CA ALA A 101 0.55 -5.35 10.84
C ALA A 101 -0.73 -5.60 11.67
N GLU A 102 -1.37 -4.54 12.16
CA GLU A 102 -2.60 -4.58 12.97
C GLU A 102 -3.82 -4.03 12.20
N SER A 103 -3.62 -3.56 10.96
CA SER A 103 -4.63 -2.88 10.12
C SER A 103 -5.37 -3.80 9.16
#